data_AF-A0A7C2KSE9-F1
#
_entry.id   AF-A0A7C2KSE9-F1
#
_cell.length_a   1.000
_cell.length_b   1.000
_cell.length_c   1.000
_cell.angle_alpha   90.00
_cell.angle_beta   90.00
_cell.angle_gamma   90.00
#
_symmetry.space_group_name_H-M   'P 1'
#
loop_
_entity.id
_entity.type
_entity.pdbx_description
1 polymer ?
#
loop_
_entity_poly.entity_id
_entity_poly.type
_entity_poly.pdbx_seq_one_letter_code
_entity_poly.pdbx_strand_id
1 'polypeptide(L)'
;MKTVAISSRLRNGFTVIELIFVIIIIGILASMAISKLAVTRDDAKLSADVSNMAICIRDAAYAYTAQHIDFTETDHSDACDRVVCYTIVYAVNGEDFNVTTNSAAADYCADIDYVGGHLAKSYDFGGQKITR
;
A
#
# COMPACT_ATOMS: atom_id res chain seq x y z
N MET A 1 -20.48 -10.50 68.82
CA MET A 1 -19.74 -9.97 67.65
C MET A 1 -18.87 -11.11 67.12
N LYS A 2 -19.27 -11.77 66.03
CA LYS A 2 -18.63 -13.00 65.50
C LYS A 2 -17.58 -12.59 64.46
N THR A 3 -16.33 -13.01 64.66
CA THR A 3 -15.20 -12.73 63.78
C THR A 3 -15.42 -13.37 62.41
N VAL A 4 -15.34 -12.57 61.34
CA VAL A 4 -15.44 -13.03 59.95
C VAL A 4 -14.17 -13.79 59.60
N ALA A 5 -14.32 -15.07 59.24
CA ALA A 5 -13.23 -15.88 58.70
C ALA A 5 -13.08 -15.59 57.20
N ILE A 6 -11.94 -15.01 56.78
CA ILE A 6 -11.60 -14.88 55.36
C ILE A 6 -11.06 -16.22 54.88
N SER A 7 -11.87 -16.95 54.13
CA SER A 7 -11.45 -18.17 53.44
C SER A 7 -10.51 -17.80 52.28
N SER A 8 -9.20 -17.97 52.48
CA SER A 8 -8.20 -17.92 51.42
C SER A 8 -8.23 -19.23 50.62
N ARG A 9 -9.07 -19.29 49.58
CA ARG A 9 -8.84 -20.28 48.52
C ARG A 9 -7.55 -19.85 47.81
N LEU A 10 -6.49 -20.65 47.96
CA LEU A 10 -5.29 -20.55 47.12
C LEU A 10 -5.75 -20.61 45.66
N ARG A 11 -5.66 -19.48 44.96
CA ARG A 11 -5.74 -19.46 43.51
C ARG A 11 -4.36 -19.94 43.02
N ASN A 12 -4.35 -20.99 42.23
CA ASN A 12 -3.11 -21.54 41.67
C ASN A 12 -2.49 -20.48 40.74
N GLY A 13 -1.43 -19.81 41.22
CA GLY A 13 -0.63 -18.89 40.42
C GLY A 13 0.36 -19.65 39.57
N PHE A 14 0.53 -19.21 38.32
CA PHE A 14 1.54 -19.73 37.39
C PHE A 14 2.94 -19.55 38.01
N THR A 15 3.82 -20.52 37.85
CA THR A 15 5.16 -20.44 38.44
C THR A 15 6.01 -19.40 37.68
N VAL A 16 6.94 -18.73 38.38
CA VAL A 16 7.81 -17.72 37.74
C VAL A 16 8.64 -18.34 36.61
N ILE A 17 9.05 -19.61 36.76
CA ILE A 17 9.81 -20.35 35.74
C ILE A 17 8.99 -20.59 34.46
N GLU A 18 7.70 -20.87 34.60
CA GLU A 18 6.78 -21.05 33.50
C GLU A 18 6.59 -19.76 32.70
N LEU A 19 6.52 -18.61 33.38
CA LEU A 19 6.47 -17.29 32.72
C LEU A 19 7.77 -16.99 31.95
N ILE A 20 8.93 -17.33 32.52
CA ILE A 20 10.24 -17.15 31.88
C ILE A 20 10.34 -18.00 30.61
N PHE A 21 9.87 -19.24 30.65
CA PHE A 21 9.90 -20.12 29.47
C PHE A 21 9.05 -19.56 28.32
N VAL A 22 7.88 -18.98 28.63
CA VAL A 22 6.99 -18.37 27.63
C VAL A 22 7.65 -17.17 26.95
N ILE A 23 8.26 -16.25 27.69
CA ILE A 23 8.90 -15.07 27.08
C ILE A 23 10.12 -15.45 26.23
N ILE A 24 10.86 -16.50 26.61
CA ILE A 24 12.00 -17.00 25.83
C ILE A 24 11.50 -17.58 24.51
N ILE A 25 10.45 -18.41 24.54
CA ILE A 25 9.87 -18.99 23.32
C ILE A 25 9.34 -17.88 22.41
N ILE A 26 8.56 -16.93 22.94
CA ILE A 26 8.04 -15.81 22.15
C ILE A 26 9.19 -14.97 21.58
N GLY A 27 10.27 -14.74 22.33
CA GLY A 27 11.45 -14.02 21.84
C GLY A 27 12.10 -14.69 20.64
N ILE A 28 12.29 -16.02 20.70
CA ILE A 28 12.88 -16.79 19.58
C ILE A 28 11.95 -16.75 18.36
N LEU A 29 10.66 -17.05 18.54
CA LEU A 29 9.70 -17.07 17.44
C LEU A 29 9.49 -15.69 16.81
N ALA A 30 9.45 -14.63 17.62
CA ALA A 30 9.28 -13.26 17.14
C ALA A 30 10.46 -12.83 16.26
N SER A 31 11.70 -13.16 16.66
CA SER A 31 12.89 -12.79 15.88
C SER A 31 12.87 -13.36 14.46
N MET A 32 12.41 -14.61 14.29
CA MET A 32 12.30 -15.25 12.97
C MET A 32 11.13 -14.67 12.15
N ALA A 33 10.04 -14.30 12.81
CA ALA A 33 8.85 -13.78 12.14
C ALA A 33 9.03 -12.35 11.60
N ILE A 34 9.79 -11.49 12.29
CA ILE A 34 9.97 -10.08 11.91
C ILE A 34 10.54 -9.95 10.51
N SER A 35 11.62 -10.67 10.18
CA SER A 35 12.28 -10.55 8.89
C SER A 35 11.37 -10.95 7.73
N LYS A 36 10.55 -11.99 7.91
CA LYS A 36 9.63 -12.46 6.88
C LYS A 36 8.46 -11.49 6.68
N LEU A 37 7.94 -10.92 7.77
CA LEU A 37 6.84 -9.96 7.70
C LEU A 37 7.27 -8.62 7.09
N ALA A 38 8.53 -8.22 7.23
CA ALA A 38 9.05 -7.01 6.59
C ALA A 38 8.96 -7.11 5.06
N VAL A 39 9.56 -8.15 4.47
CA VAL A 39 9.55 -8.35 3.01
C VAL A 39 8.13 -8.46 2.46
N THR A 40 7.28 -9.28 3.07
CA THR A 40 5.88 -9.44 2.59
C THR A 40 5.05 -8.15 2.72
N ARG A 41 5.34 -7.29 3.70
CA ARG A 41 4.67 -5.99 3.81
C ARG A 41 5.10 -5.04 2.70
N ASP A 42 6.37 -5.06 2.34
CA ASP A 42 6.91 -4.21 1.29
C ASP A 42 6.41 -4.67 -0.09
N ASP A 43 6.37 -5.98 -0.35
CA ASP A 43 5.73 -6.57 -1.54
C ASP A 43 4.24 -6.18 -1.64
N ALA A 44 3.53 -6.18 -0.51
CA ALA A 44 2.11 -5.81 -0.46
C ALA A 44 1.90 -4.32 -0.77
N LYS A 45 2.77 -3.44 -0.27
CA LYS A 45 2.73 -2.00 -0.61
C LYS A 45 3.02 -1.79 -2.09
N LEU A 46 4.03 -2.45 -2.63
CA LEU A 46 4.39 -2.36 -4.04
C LEU A 46 3.22 -2.81 -4.94
N SER A 47 2.59 -3.94 -4.62
CA SER A 47 1.43 -4.44 -5.36
C SER A 47 0.22 -3.49 -5.26
N ALA A 48 -0.02 -2.90 -4.08
CA ALA A 48 -1.07 -1.90 -3.91
C ALA A 48 -0.81 -0.63 -4.72
N ASP A 49 0.45 -0.18 -4.79
CA ASP A 49 0.88 0.98 -5.57
C ASP A 49 0.65 0.76 -7.08
N VAL A 50 1.06 -0.40 -7.60
CA VAL A 50 0.79 -0.84 -8.97
C VAL A 50 -0.72 -0.86 -9.27
N SER A 51 -1.53 -1.37 -8.34
CA SER A 51 -2.98 -1.40 -8.49
C SER A 51 -3.59 0.01 -8.51
N ASN A 52 -3.12 0.91 -7.63
CA ASN A 52 -3.56 2.30 -7.61
C ASN A 52 -3.19 3.00 -8.93
N MET A 53 -2.01 2.72 -9.48
CA MET A 53 -1.63 3.24 -10.79
C MET A 53 -2.54 2.79 -11.92
N ALA A 54 -2.86 1.49 -11.96
CA ALA A 54 -3.77 0.98 -12.97
C ALA A 54 -5.16 1.64 -12.89
N ILE A 55 -5.62 1.98 -11.68
CA ILE A 55 -6.85 2.75 -11.48
C ILE A 55 -6.67 4.19 -11.98
N CYS A 56 -5.60 4.88 -11.59
CA CYS A 56 -5.28 6.23 -12.03
C CYS A 56 -5.27 6.37 -13.56
N ILE A 57 -4.60 5.44 -14.27
CA ILE A 57 -4.56 5.42 -15.74
C ILE A 57 -5.97 5.25 -16.35
N ARG A 58 -6.81 4.41 -15.73
CA ARG A 58 -8.19 4.21 -16.18
C ARG A 58 -9.06 5.43 -15.96
N ASP A 59 -8.87 6.13 -14.85
CA ASP A 59 -9.60 7.36 -14.53
C ASP A 59 -9.19 8.48 -15.50
N ALA A 60 -7.89 8.59 -15.80
CA ALA A 60 -7.39 9.47 -16.85
C ALA A 60 -8.06 9.14 -18.20
N ALA A 61 -8.03 7.89 -18.63
CA ALA A 61 -8.67 7.44 -19.87
C ALA A 61 -10.17 7.80 -19.92
N TYR A 62 -10.88 7.66 -18.80
CA TYR A 62 -12.29 8.03 -18.71
C TYR A 62 -12.51 9.53 -18.84
N ALA A 63 -11.69 10.35 -18.18
CA ALA A 63 -11.77 11.81 -18.28
C ALA A 63 -11.60 12.29 -19.73
N TYR A 64 -10.57 11.80 -20.42
CA TYR A 64 -10.32 12.17 -21.83
C TYR A 64 -11.41 11.64 -22.77
N THR A 65 -11.75 10.36 -22.69
CA THR A 65 -12.66 9.74 -23.69
C THR A 65 -14.12 10.19 -23.51
N ALA A 66 -14.60 10.31 -22.28
CA ALA A 66 -16.00 10.61 -22.01
C ALA A 66 -16.27 12.10 -21.87
N GLN A 67 -15.40 12.84 -21.16
CA GLN A 67 -15.69 14.21 -20.73
C GLN A 67 -14.97 15.27 -21.57
N HIS A 68 -13.88 14.91 -22.25
CA HIS A 68 -13.05 15.83 -23.04
C HIS A 68 -12.45 16.94 -22.18
N ILE A 69 -11.97 16.53 -21.02
CA ILE A 69 -11.26 17.39 -20.08
C ILE A 69 -9.81 16.93 -19.97
N ASP A 70 -8.91 17.88 -19.81
CA ASP A 70 -7.52 17.60 -19.49
C ASP A 70 -7.47 17.03 -18.07
N PHE A 71 -6.86 15.87 -17.92
CA PHE A 71 -6.60 15.23 -16.64
C PHE A 71 -5.33 15.86 -16.06
N THR A 72 -5.52 16.77 -15.11
CA THR A 72 -4.44 17.59 -14.51
C THR A 72 -4.15 17.17 -13.08
N GLU A 73 -3.10 17.75 -12.49
CA GLU A 73 -2.72 17.53 -11.09
C GLU A 73 -3.80 18.01 -10.09
N THR A 74 -4.76 18.84 -10.51
CA THR A 74 -5.87 19.30 -9.66
C THR A 74 -7.16 18.50 -9.82
N ASP A 75 -7.28 17.70 -10.88
CA ASP A 75 -8.50 16.99 -11.27
C ASP A 75 -8.32 15.46 -11.33
N HIS A 76 -7.23 14.95 -10.75
CA HIS A 76 -6.97 13.52 -10.69
C HIS A 76 -7.78 12.81 -9.59
N SER A 77 -7.84 11.48 -9.64
CA SER A 77 -8.47 10.69 -8.59
C SER A 77 -7.53 10.44 -7.40
N ASP A 78 -8.10 10.15 -6.23
CA ASP A 78 -7.35 9.75 -5.02
C ASP A 78 -6.40 8.56 -5.28
N ALA A 79 -6.67 7.76 -6.32
CA ALA A 79 -5.80 6.66 -6.71
C ALA A 79 -4.45 7.16 -7.23
N CYS A 80 -4.41 8.29 -7.94
CA CYS A 80 -3.17 8.89 -8.43
C CYS A 80 -2.32 9.46 -7.27
N ASP A 81 -2.95 10.11 -6.29
CA ASP A 81 -2.27 10.65 -5.09
C ASP A 81 -1.59 9.59 -4.22
N ARG A 82 -2.16 8.39 -4.23
CA ARG A 82 -1.66 7.27 -3.42
C ARG A 82 -0.45 6.58 -4.03
N VAL A 83 -0.05 6.97 -5.23
CA VAL A 83 1.08 6.35 -5.89
C VAL A 83 2.38 7.04 -5.50
N VAL A 84 3.34 6.22 -5.10
CA VAL A 84 4.68 6.63 -4.72
C VAL A 84 5.72 6.11 -5.72
N CYS A 85 5.59 4.89 -6.24
CA CYS A 85 6.65 4.24 -7.03
C CYS A 85 6.67 4.65 -8.51
N TYR A 86 5.88 5.65 -8.91
CA TYR A 86 5.80 6.14 -10.28
C TYR A 86 5.77 7.67 -10.29
N THR A 87 6.25 8.23 -11.39
CA THR A 87 6.11 9.65 -11.72
C THR A 87 5.14 9.79 -12.87
N ILE A 88 4.11 10.60 -12.65
CA ILE A 88 3.08 10.93 -13.63
C ILE A 88 3.40 12.29 -14.24
N VAL A 89 3.37 12.35 -15.57
CA VAL A 89 3.24 13.59 -16.30
C VAL A 89 1.84 13.61 -16.91
N TYR A 90 1.05 14.56 -16.43
CA TYR A 90 -0.34 14.73 -16.82
C TYR A 90 -0.45 15.30 -18.25
N ALA A 91 -1.43 14.81 -19.00
CA ALA A 91 -1.68 15.16 -20.40
C ALA A 91 -2.40 16.52 -20.53
N VAL A 92 -1.66 17.62 -20.41
CA VAL A 92 -2.21 18.97 -20.60
C VAL A 92 -2.05 19.44 -22.03
N ASN A 93 -3.05 20.17 -22.57
CA ASN A 93 -2.94 20.83 -23.88
C ASN A 93 -2.64 19.89 -25.07
N GLY A 94 -3.06 18.62 -25.00
CA GLY A 94 -2.82 17.63 -26.06
C GLY A 94 -1.47 16.93 -26.02
N GLU A 95 -0.73 17.05 -24.92
CA GLU A 95 0.41 16.18 -24.60
C GLU A 95 -0.09 14.78 -24.16
N ASP A 96 0.76 13.76 -24.29
CA ASP A 96 0.44 12.40 -23.85
C ASP A 96 0.54 12.26 -22.33
N PHE A 97 -0.27 11.35 -21.76
CA PHE A 97 -0.19 11.02 -20.34
C PHE A 97 0.98 10.07 -20.14
N ASN A 98 2.06 10.55 -19.53
CA ASN A 98 3.30 9.77 -19.45
C ASN A 98 3.53 9.25 -18.03
N VAL A 99 3.65 7.93 -17.91
CA VAL A 99 3.97 7.27 -16.64
C VAL A 99 5.39 6.74 -16.73
N THR A 100 6.19 7.06 -15.72
CA THR A 100 7.55 6.53 -15.56
C THR A 100 7.69 5.90 -14.19
N THR A 101 8.57 4.91 -14.05
CA THR A 101 8.86 4.33 -12.74
C THR A 101 9.78 5.26 -11.93
N ASN A 102 9.55 5.29 -10.63
CA ASN A 102 10.40 5.98 -9.66
C ASN A 102 10.86 4.97 -8.60
N SER A 103 11.82 4.14 -8.99
CA SER A 103 12.36 3.06 -8.17
C SER A 103 13.13 3.56 -6.93
N ALA A 104 13.38 4.87 -6.83
CA ALA A 104 14.08 5.52 -5.71
C ALA A 104 13.15 6.24 -4.72
N ALA A 105 11.83 6.25 -4.96
CA ALA A 105 10.88 6.97 -4.11
C ALA A 105 10.77 6.40 -2.68
N ALA A 106 10.87 5.07 -2.55
CA ALA A 106 10.85 4.36 -1.28
C ALA A 106 11.59 3.02 -1.39
N ASP A 107 12.01 2.45 -0.26
CA ASP A 107 12.76 1.18 -0.22
C ASP A 107 12.03 0.02 -0.92
N TYR A 108 10.70 -0.02 -0.85
CA TYR A 108 9.88 -1.06 -1.47
C TYR A 108 9.62 -0.85 -2.98
N CYS A 109 10.05 0.29 -3.56
CA CYS A 109 9.89 0.58 -4.99
C CYS A 109 11.03 0.03 -5.84
N ALA A 110 12.08 -0.55 -5.26
CA ALA A 110 13.25 -1.02 -6.00
C ALA A 110 12.91 -2.03 -7.12
N ASP A 111 11.89 -2.86 -6.91
CA ASP A 111 11.46 -3.89 -7.86
C ASP A 111 10.30 -3.43 -8.77
N ILE A 112 9.97 -2.13 -8.79
CA ILE A 112 8.81 -1.63 -9.55
C ILE A 112 8.94 -1.89 -11.05
N ASP A 113 10.15 -1.81 -11.61
CA ASP A 113 10.37 -2.07 -13.03
C ASP A 113 10.02 -3.51 -13.41
N TYR A 114 10.23 -4.46 -12.49
CA TYR A 114 9.92 -5.87 -12.69
C TYR A 114 8.42 -6.19 -12.52
N VAL A 115 7.80 -5.63 -11.48
CA VAL A 115 6.39 -5.93 -11.14
C VAL A 115 5.41 -5.06 -11.94
N GLY A 116 5.73 -3.79 -12.07
CA GLY A 116 4.85 -2.71 -12.55
C GLY A 116 5.35 -1.97 -13.79
N GLY A 117 6.56 -2.24 -14.28
CA GLY A 117 7.16 -1.52 -15.40
C GLY A 117 6.33 -1.53 -16.69
N HIS A 118 5.43 -2.51 -16.86
CA HIS A 118 4.48 -2.55 -17.98
C HIS A 118 3.47 -1.39 -17.99
N LEU A 119 3.29 -0.71 -16.85
CA LEU A 119 2.46 0.49 -16.71
C LEU A 119 3.25 1.77 -17.03
N ALA A 120 4.58 1.73 -17.00
CA ALA A 120 5.44 2.87 -17.31
C ALA A 120 5.62 3.02 -18.83
N LYS A 121 4.71 3.81 -19.41
CA LYS A 121 4.71 4.18 -20.83
C LYS A 121 3.92 5.47 -21.02
N SER A 122 4.02 6.02 -22.21
CA SER A 122 3.15 7.12 -22.65
C SER A 122 1.81 6.56 -23.13
N TYR A 123 0.73 7.20 -22.69
CA TYR A 123 -0.64 6.89 -23.05
C TYR A 123 -1.24 8.05 -23.82
N ASP A 124 -1.52 7.81 -25.09
CA ASP A 124 -2.34 8.70 -25.92
C ASP A 124 -3.81 8.30 -25.75
N PHE A 125 -4.59 9.15 -25.09
CA PHE A 125 -6.01 8.94 -24.87
C PHE A 125 -6.82 9.67 -25.94
N GLY A 126 -6.97 9.05 -27.10
CA GLY A 126 -7.84 9.57 -28.16
C GLY A 126 -9.32 9.66 -27.73
N GLY A 127 -10.07 10.63 -28.28
CA GLY A 127 -11.51 10.73 -28.11
C GLY A 127 -12.08 12.03 -28.71
N GLN A 128 -13.41 12.13 -28.83
CA GLN A 128 -14.18 13.38 -29.02
C GLN A 128 -15.37 13.35 -28.05
N LYS A 129 -15.78 14.51 -27.49
CA LYS A 129 -16.79 14.59 -26.42
C LYS A 129 -18.04 13.84 -26.80
N ILE A 130 -18.46 12.91 -25.96
CA ILE A 130 -19.77 12.27 -26.13
C ILE A 130 -20.82 13.27 -25.64
N THR A 131 -21.19 14.21 -26.50
CA THR A 131 -22.38 15.06 -26.30
C THR A 131 -23.60 14.22 -26.63
N ARG A 132 -24.41 13.87 -25.62
CA ARG A 132 -25.75 13.31 -25.82
C ARG A 132 -26.75 14.41 -26.15
#